data_AF-A0AAV2LSI2-F1
#
_entry.id   AF-A0AAV2LSI2-F1
#
_cell.length_a   1.000
_cell.length_b   1.000
_cell.length_c   1.000
_cell.angle_alpha   90.00
_cell.angle_beta   90.00
_cell.angle_gamma   90.00
#
_symmetry.space_group_name_H-M   'P 1'
#
loop_
_entity.id
_entity.type
_entity.pdbx_description
1 polymer ?
#
loop_
_entity_poly.entity_id
_entity_poly.type
_entity_poly.pdbx_seq_one_letter_code
_entity_poly.pdbx_strand_id
1 'polypeptide(L)'
;MWMTWGRAVRLLRGQRQLWRSLCLDRGDTSPGKPPWKVLFFGSDQFAVESLKVLSTSRKCDDSVVQCLEVVTLPGDVPVKRFALQDSLPLHPWPPDISPGQFDVGVVVSFGCLLPPKIINKFPFGILNVHPSLLPRWRGPAPIFHTVLQGDQLTGVTVMQIRPHRFDVGPILSQESYQIQTQVTADELGDILAVKGAQMLLDTLKNLCEKLRNKKEQSTTGATFAPKISTSLSWLVWEEQTTLQIDCLSRAIGSRIPLRTLWMGRTLKLLDYVGKCHSVVPDGSATLVPGSVFYLRESNILSVRCKDGWVGFRSVLLKKRLTAADFYNGYLHQNLKSCSGPSAHAVFVSGRTGQANHNNHLHKANLPTT
;
A
#
# COMPACT_ATOMS: atom_id res chain seq x y z
N MET A 1 25.92 -44.36 7.56
CA MET A 1 24.74 -43.53 7.23
C MET A 1 25.15 -42.09 6.85
N TRP A 2 26.13 -41.96 5.94
CA TRP A 2 26.84 -40.72 5.58
C TRP A 2 26.86 -40.59 4.05
N MET A 3 25.70 -40.48 3.40
CA MET A 3 25.66 -40.46 1.92
C MET A 3 24.56 -39.59 1.27
N THR A 4 23.86 -38.72 2.00
CA THR A 4 22.71 -37.97 1.41
C THR A 4 22.87 -36.44 1.36
N TRP A 5 23.92 -35.85 1.96
CA TRP A 5 24.14 -34.41 1.90
C TRP A 5 24.96 -33.91 0.69
N GLY A 6 25.63 -34.81 -0.04
CA GLY A 6 26.42 -34.47 -1.23
C GLY A 6 25.60 -34.21 -2.51
N ARG A 7 24.35 -34.71 -2.58
CA ARG A 7 23.50 -34.57 -3.78
C ARG A 7 22.74 -33.23 -3.84
N ALA A 8 22.38 -32.64 -2.69
CA ALA A 8 21.67 -31.35 -2.63
C ALA A 8 22.58 -30.16 -3.03
N VAL A 9 23.88 -30.21 -2.68
CA VAL A 9 24.84 -29.16 -3.02
C VAL A 9 25.26 -29.22 -4.50
N ARG A 10 25.20 -30.39 -5.15
CA ARG A 10 25.40 -30.53 -6.61
C ARG A 10 24.24 -29.97 -7.43
N LEU A 11 23.00 -30.09 -6.97
CA LEU A 11 21.82 -29.54 -7.66
C LEU A 11 21.81 -27.99 -7.67
N LEU A 12 22.25 -27.35 -6.60
CA LEU A 12 22.36 -25.88 -6.52
C LEU A 12 23.56 -25.32 -7.29
N ARG A 13 24.67 -26.07 -7.40
CA ARG A 13 25.80 -25.71 -8.27
C ARG A 13 25.48 -25.95 -9.75
N GLY A 14 24.70 -26.99 -10.07
CA GLY A 14 24.21 -27.26 -11.43
C GLY A 14 23.30 -26.17 -11.97
N GLN A 15 22.42 -25.60 -11.13
CA GLN A 15 21.63 -24.42 -11.53
C GLN A 15 22.51 -23.22 -11.84
N ARG A 16 23.54 -22.92 -11.03
CA ARG A 16 24.51 -21.83 -11.31
C ARG A 16 25.31 -22.01 -12.61
N GLN A 17 25.59 -23.26 -13.00
CA GLN A 17 26.29 -23.55 -14.26
C GLN A 17 25.37 -23.47 -15.49
N LEU A 18 24.08 -23.77 -15.36
CA LEU A 18 23.10 -23.56 -16.45
C LEU A 18 23.01 -22.09 -16.88
N TRP A 19 23.16 -21.12 -15.96
CA TRP A 19 23.18 -19.68 -16.29
C TRP A 19 24.39 -19.27 -17.13
N ARG A 20 25.54 -19.94 -16.99
CA ARG A 20 26.73 -19.66 -17.82
C ARG A 20 26.63 -20.28 -19.21
N SER A 21 25.96 -21.43 -19.34
CA SER A 21 25.88 -22.17 -20.60
C SER A 21 24.78 -21.67 -21.54
N LEU A 22 23.70 -21.07 -21.02
CA LEU A 22 22.60 -20.53 -21.85
C LEU A 22 22.98 -19.26 -22.62
N CYS A 23 24.14 -18.66 -22.33
CA CYS A 23 24.66 -17.49 -23.04
C CYS A 23 25.43 -17.82 -24.34
N LEU A 24 25.70 -19.10 -24.63
CA LEU A 24 26.67 -19.47 -25.68
C LEU A 24 26.14 -20.29 -26.85
N ASP A 25 24.87 -20.72 -26.86
CA ASP A 25 24.46 -21.62 -27.94
C ASP A 25 22.95 -21.55 -28.27
N ARG A 26 22.52 -20.42 -28.84
CA ARG A 26 21.34 -20.35 -29.72
C ARG A 26 21.58 -19.29 -30.80
N GLY A 27 21.55 -19.74 -32.05
CA GLY A 27 21.50 -18.88 -33.21
C GLY A 27 20.24 -18.02 -33.18
N ASP A 28 20.45 -16.74 -33.47
CA ASP A 28 19.49 -15.67 -33.71
C ASP A 28 18.80 -15.04 -32.48
N THR A 29 19.00 -13.72 -32.34
CA THR A 29 18.76 -12.80 -31.20
C THR A 29 19.74 -12.92 -30.01
N SER A 30 20.46 -11.83 -29.73
CA SER A 30 21.51 -11.78 -28.70
C SER A 30 20.99 -12.13 -27.30
N PRO A 31 21.55 -13.15 -26.60
CA PRO A 31 21.08 -13.53 -25.28
C PRO A 31 21.44 -12.45 -24.27
N GLY A 32 20.46 -11.64 -23.86
CA GLY A 32 20.62 -10.67 -22.78
C GLY A 32 20.46 -9.20 -23.15
N LYS A 33 19.77 -8.87 -24.25
CA LYS A 33 19.36 -7.50 -24.58
C LYS A 33 17.87 -7.45 -24.96
N PRO A 34 17.18 -6.31 -24.74
CA PRO A 34 15.84 -6.10 -25.28
C PRO A 34 15.81 -6.19 -26.82
N PRO A 35 14.64 -6.39 -27.44
CA PRO A 35 13.30 -6.37 -26.83
C PRO A 35 12.89 -7.68 -26.15
N TRP A 36 12.13 -7.61 -25.04
CA TRP A 36 11.74 -8.75 -24.20
C TRP A 36 10.34 -9.28 -24.46
N LYS A 37 10.11 -10.59 -24.29
CA LYS A 37 8.77 -11.18 -24.16
C LYS A 37 8.32 -11.15 -22.70
N VAL A 38 7.30 -10.35 -22.41
CA VAL A 38 6.83 -10.06 -21.05
C VAL A 38 5.45 -10.67 -20.80
N LEU A 39 5.31 -11.43 -19.71
CA LEU A 39 4.00 -11.76 -19.15
C LEU A 39 3.72 -10.86 -17.94
N PHE A 40 2.70 -10.01 -18.06
CA PHE A 40 2.31 -9.05 -17.04
C PHE A 40 1.22 -9.62 -16.13
N PHE A 41 1.36 -9.46 -14.82
CA PHE A 41 0.40 -9.87 -13.80
C PHE A 41 -0.05 -8.63 -13.02
N GLY A 42 -1.32 -8.24 -13.13
CA GLY A 42 -1.84 -7.10 -12.38
C GLY A 42 -3.36 -7.03 -12.35
N SER A 43 -3.94 -6.16 -11.51
CA SER A 43 -5.40 -6.06 -11.40
C SER A 43 -5.92 -4.63 -11.25
N ASP A 44 -5.28 -3.78 -10.46
CA ASP A 44 -5.83 -2.47 -10.09
C ASP A 44 -5.31 -1.29 -10.94
N GLN A 45 -5.70 -0.07 -10.56
CA GLN A 45 -5.31 1.16 -11.25
C GLN A 45 -3.81 1.45 -11.15
N PHE A 46 -3.16 1.08 -10.04
CA PHE A 46 -1.72 1.25 -9.88
C PHE A 46 -0.95 0.40 -10.91
N ALA A 47 -1.42 -0.83 -11.16
CA ALA A 47 -0.85 -1.71 -12.17
C ALA A 47 -1.04 -1.21 -13.62
N VAL A 48 -2.13 -0.49 -13.89
CA VAL A 48 -2.43 0.03 -15.24
C VAL A 48 -1.33 0.96 -15.74
N GLU A 49 -0.73 1.80 -14.88
CA GLU A 49 0.34 2.72 -15.30
C GLU A 49 1.58 1.96 -15.81
N SER A 50 1.94 0.87 -15.14
CA SER A 50 3.02 0.00 -15.63
C SER A 50 2.66 -0.65 -16.96
N LEU A 51 1.42 -1.14 -17.11
CA LEU A 51 0.97 -1.78 -18.33
C LEU A 51 0.93 -0.82 -19.53
N LYS A 52 0.52 0.44 -19.31
CA LYS A 52 0.54 1.51 -20.31
C LYS A 52 1.95 1.73 -20.86
N VAL A 53 2.92 1.95 -19.98
CA VAL A 53 4.31 2.22 -20.38
C VAL A 53 4.91 1.04 -21.16
N LEU A 54 4.65 -0.20 -20.72
CA LEU A 54 5.11 -1.40 -21.43
C LEU A 54 4.46 -1.53 -22.82
N SER A 55 3.15 -1.26 -22.93
CA SER A 55 2.47 -1.37 -24.22
C SER A 55 2.88 -0.26 -25.19
N THR A 56 3.10 0.96 -24.70
CA THR A 56 3.67 2.05 -25.51
C THR A 56 5.06 1.66 -26.01
N SER A 57 5.94 1.13 -25.14
CA SER A 57 7.28 0.71 -25.55
C SER A 57 7.27 -0.37 -26.63
N ARG A 58 6.28 -1.28 -26.62
CA ARG A 58 6.09 -2.30 -27.66
C ARG A 58 5.81 -1.73 -29.05
N LYS A 59 5.22 -0.54 -29.13
CA LYS A 59 4.82 0.12 -30.39
C LYS A 59 5.89 1.07 -30.95
N CYS A 60 7.02 1.22 -30.28
CA CYS A 60 8.11 2.12 -30.69
C CYS A 60 9.22 1.37 -31.44
N ASP A 61 9.98 2.08 -32.29
CA ASP A 61 11.08 1.49 -33.06
C ASP A 61 12.23 0.97 -32.18
N ASP A 62 12.56 1.68 -31.10
CA ASP A 62 13.49 1.25 -30.04
C ASP A 62 12.75 0.50 -28.92
N SER A 63 12.00 -0.54 -29.30
CA SER A 63 11.15 -1.27 -28.36
C SER A 63 11.98 -1.99 -27.28
N VAL A 64 11.54 -1.86 -26.03
CA VAL A 64 12.08 -2.65 -24.90
C VAL A 64 11.29 -3.95 -24.76
N VAL A 65 10.08 -4.00 -25.29
CA VAL A 65 9.12 -5.09 -25.14
C VAL A 65 8.71 -5.58 -26.53
N GLN A 66 9.08 -6.81 -26.87
CA GLN A 66 8.71 -7.43 -28.15
C GLN A 66 7.28 -7.97 -28.09
N CYS A 67 6.97 -8.66 -27.00
CA CYS A 67 5.67 -9.28 -26.75
C CYS A 67 5.17 -8.89 -25.37
N LEU A 68 3.89 -8.58 -25.25
CA LEU A 68 3.24 -8.22 -24.00
C LEU A 68 1.89 -8.92 -23.93
N GLU A 69 1.77 -9.83 -22.96
CA GLU A 69 0.54 -10.55 -22.67
C GLU A 69 0.18 -10.37 -21.19
N VAL A 70 -1.09 -10.51 -20.85
CA VAL A 70 -1.62 -10.07 -19.55
C VAL A 70 -2.35 -11.20 -18.83
N VAL A 71 -2.05 -11.35 -17.56
CA VAL A 71 -2.77 -12.18 -16.59
C VAL A 71 -3.39 -11.25 -15.56
N THR A 72 -4.69 -11.41 -15.33
CA THR A 72 -5.43 -10.60 -14.35
C THR A 72 -6.41 -11.45 -13.57
N LEU A 73 -6.88 -10.97 -12.42
CA LEU A 73 -7.86 -11.69 -11.62
C LEU A 73 -9.26 -11.67 -12.29
N PRO A 74 -10.14 -12.64 -11.97
CA PRO A 74 -11.51 -12.64 -12.46
C PRO A 74 -12.27 -11.36 -12.12
N GLY A 75 -13.27 -11.03 -12.93
CA GLY A 75 -14.10 -9.83 -12.78
C GLY A 75 -13.75 -8.73 -13.78
N ASP A 76 -14.43 -7.59 -13.62
CA ASP A 76 -14.14 -6.37 -14.36
C ASP A 76 -13.16 -5.51 -13.55
N VAL A 77 -11.88 -5.61 -13.87
CA VAL A 77 -10.79 -4.94 -13.15
C VAL A 77 -10.06 -3.96 -14.07
N PRO A 78 -9.48 -2.86 -13.56
CA PRO A 78 -8.79 -1.85 -14.36
C PRO A 78 -7.81 -2.40 -15.40
N VAL A 79 -6.96 -3.36 -15.01
CA VAL A 79 -5.99 -3.99 -15.94
C VAL A 79 -6.67 -4.72 -17.09
N LYS A 80 -7.77 -5.43 -16.83
CA LYS A 80 -8.53 -6.14 -17.86
C LYS A 80 -9.13 -5.16 -18.88
N ARG A 81 -9.73 -4.06 -18.40
CA ARG A 81 -10.32 -3.02 -19.26
C ARG A 81 -9.26 -2.40 -20.16
N PHE A 82 -8.10 -2.06 -19.61
CA PHE A 82 -6.99 -1.51 -20.39
C PHE A 82 -6.44 -2.52 -21.40
N ALA A 83 -6.25 -3.78 -21.00
CA ALA A 83 -5.76 -4.83 -21.89
C ALA A 83 -6.69 -5.05 -23.09
N LEU A 84 -8.01 -5.05 -22.88
CA LEU A 84 -8.99 -5.14 -23.97
C LEU A 84 -8.96 -3.90 -24.87
N GLN A 85 -8.86 -2.69 -24.29
CA GLN A 85 -8.79 -1.44 -25.04
C GLN A 85 -7.55 -1.37 -25.94
N ASP A 86 -6.41 -1.91 -25.47
CA ASP A 86 -5.14 -1.89 -26.21
C ASP A 86 -4.86 -3.19 -26.99
N SER A 87 -5.87 -4.06 -27.11
CA SER A 87 -5.80 -5.34 -27.83
C SER A 87 -4.65 -6.24 -27.37
N LEU A 88 -4.42 -6.31 -26.04
CA LEU A 88 -3.43 -7.20 -25.42
C LEU A 88 -4.03 -8.58 -25.17
N PRO A 89 -3.33 -9.68 -25.54
CA PRO A 89 -3.77 -11.03 -25.22
C PRO A 89 -3.93 -11.25 -23.72
N LEU A 90 -5.05 -11.84 -23.33
CA LEU A 90 -5.39 -12.14 -21.94
C LEU A 90 -5.28 -13.65 -21.66
N HIS A 91 -4.68 -13.98 -20.53
CA HIS A 91 -4.60 -15.34 -19.98
C HIS A 91 -5.46 -15.46 -18.72
N PRO A 92 -6.15 -16.60 -18.52
CA PRO A 92 -6.80 -16.88 -17.25
C PRO A 92 -5.75 -17.07 -16.13
N TRP A 93 -6.15 -16.84 -14.89
CA TRP A 93 -5.35 -17.23 -13.73
C TRP A 93 -5.79 -18.60 -13.20
N PRO A 94 -4.87 -19.57 -13.02
CA PRO A 94 -3.44 -19.52 -13.35
C PRO A 94 -3.16 -19.68 -14.86
N PRO A 95 -2.12 -19.05 -15.42
CA PRO A 95 -1.79 -19.15 -16.83
C PRO A 95 -1.19 -20.52 -17.19
N ASP A 96 -1.60 -21.05 -18.34
CA ASP A 96 -0.99 -22.22 -18.95
C ASP A 96 0.06 -21.77 -19.97
N ILE A 97 1.32 -21.77 -19.53
CA ILE A 97 2.47 -21.29 -20.31
C ILE A 97 3.60 -22.30 -20.28
N SER A 98 4.36 -22.41 -21.36
CA SER A 98 5.55 -23.25 -21.41
C SER A 98 6.75 -22.55 -20.77
N PRO A 99 7.71 -23.28 -20.14
CA PRO A 99 8.95 -22.69 -19.67
C PRO A 99 9.71 -21.98 -20.81
N GLY A 100 10.15 -20.75 -20.59
CA GLY A 100 10.84 -19.95 -21.60
C GLY A 100 9.94 -19.38 -22.71
N GLN A 101 8.61 -19.55 -22.63
CA GLN A 101 7.67 -18.88 -23.55
C GLN A 101 7.77 -17.35 -23.43
N PHE A 102 7.99 -16.86 -22.22
CA PHE A 102 8.26 -15.46 -21.90
C PHE A 102 9.62 -15.36 -21.20
N ASP A 103 10.35 -14.29 -21.48
CA ASP A 103 11.69 -14.05 -20.94
C ASP A 103 11.62 -13.62 -19.47
N VAL A 104 10.67 -12.75 -19.15
CA VAL A 104 10.51 -12.13 -17.83
C VAL A 104 9.04 -11.98 -17.47
N GLY A 105 8.71 -12.29 -16.23
CA GLY A 105 7.40 -11.95 -15.66
C GLY A 105 7.46 -10.59 -14.98
N VAL A 106 6.38 -9.82 -15.07
CA VAL A 106 6.24 -8.56 -14.33
C VAL A 106 4.97 -8.64 -13.51
N VAL A 107 5.07 -8.54 -12.19
CA VAL A 107 3.92 -8.46 -11.29
C VAL A 107 3.80 -7.05 -10.72
N VAL A 108 2.61 -6.49 -10.77
CA VAL A 108 2.30 -5.17 -10.19
C VAL A 108 0.89 -5.25 -9.62
N SER A 109 0.75 -5.09 -8.31
CA SER A 109 -0.55 -5.11 -7.60
C SER A 109 -1.53 -6.19 -8.09
N PHE A 110 -1.06 -7.43 -8.16
CA PHE A 110 -1.86 -8.57 -8.65
C PHE A 110 -2.75 -9.19 -7.56
N GLY A 111 -2.43 -9.00 -6.29
CA GLY A 111 -3.24 -9.46 -5.16
C GLY A 111 -3.15 -10.96 -4.83
N CYS A 112 -2.40 -11.75 -5.60
CA CYS A 112 -2.16 -13.18 -5.32
C CYS A 112 -0.67 -13.51 -5.20
N LEU A 113 -0.34 -14.49 -4.36
CA LEU A 113 0.99 -15.06 -4.31
C LEU A 113 1.23 -15.94 -5.54
N LEU A 114 2.32 -15.73 -6.26
CA LEU A 114 2.67 -16.57 -7.40
C LEU A 114 3.30 -17.88 -6.91
N PRO A 115 2.78 -19.06 -7.32
CA PRO A 115 3.34 -20.34 -6.92
C PRO A 115 4.70 -20.59 -7.60
N PRO A 116 5.62 -21.35 -6.97
CA PRO A 116 6.94 -21.65 -7.54
C PRO A 116 6.90 -22.21 -8.96
N LYS A 117 5.87 -23.03 -9.28
CA LYS A 117 5.66 -23.62 -10.61
C LYS A 117 5.44 -22.59 -11.74
N ILE A 118 4.99 -21.38 -11.41
CA ILE A 118 4.85 -20.27 -12.35
C ILE A 118 6.15 -19.45 -12.36
N ILE A 119 6.69 -19.11 -11.16
CA ILE A 119 7.92 -18.32 -11.02
C ILE A 119 9.08 -18.94 -11.82
N ASN A 120 9.24 -20.26 -11.75
CA ASN A 120 10.35 -20.97 -12.37
C ASN A 120 10.25 -21.09 -13.90
N LYS A 121 9.17 -20.61 -14.54
CA LYS A 121 9.01 -20.66 -16.01
C LYS A 121 9.71 -19.53 -16.74
N PHE A 122 10.16 -18.49 -16.03
CA PHE A 122 10.75 -17.29 -16.62
C PHE A 122 12.29 -17.31 -16.51
N PRO A 123 13.03 -17.28 -17.62
CA PRO A 123 14.49 -17.26 -17.63
C PRO A 123 15.09 -16.13 -16.78
N PHE A 124 14.54 -14.92 -16.82
CA PHE A 124 15.02 -13.78 -16.03
C PHE A 124 14.29 -13.62 -14.69
N GLY A 125 13.42 -14.59 -14.35
CA GLY A 125 12.56 -14.57 -13.17
C GLY A 125 11.36 -13.62 -13.33
N ILE A 126 10.77 -13.25 -12.19
CA ILE A 126 9.63 -12.33 -12.14
C ILE A 126 10.02 -11.10 -11.32
N LEU A 127 9.78 -9.93 -11.89
CA LEU A 127 10.00 -8.63 -11.24
C LEU A 127 8.70 -8.17 -10.57
N ASN A 128 8.79 -7.53 -9.40
CA ASN A 128 7.67 -6.82 -8.76
C ASN A 128 7.96 -5.33 -8.66
N VAL A 129 6.97 -4.50 -8.95
CA VAL A 129 6.98 -3.06 -8.68
C VAL A 129 6.25 -2.82 -7.36
N HIS A 130 7.00 -2.44 -6.32
CA HIS A 130 6.50 -2.26 -4.96
C HIS A 130 6.54 -0.78 -4.55
N PRO A 131 5.42 -0.15 -4.16
CA PRO A 131 5.38 1.30 -3.86
C PRO A 131 5.82 1.61 -2.42
N SER A 132 7.04 1.21 -2.09
CA SER A 132 7.78 1.69 -0.93
C SER A 132 9.30 1.60 -1.15
N LEU A 133 10.06 2.18 -0.22
CA LEU A 133 11.49 1.92 -0.06
C LEU A 133 11.70 0.65 0.77
N LEU A 134 11.75 -0.51 0.10
CA LEU A 134 12.07 -1.77 0.76
C LEU A 134 13.45 -1.70 1.44
N PRO A 135 13.59 -2.26 2.67
CA PRO A 135 12.70 -3.23 3.31
C PRO A 135 11.52 -2.64 4.12
N ARG A 136 11.36 -1.31 4.16
CA ARG A 136 10.23 -0.67 4.84
C ARG A 136 8.93 -0.92 4.07
N TRP A 137 7.85 -1.20 4.79
CA TRP A 137 6.51 -1.43 4.25
C TRP A 137 6.39 -2.60 3.28
N ARG A 138 6.89 -3.78 3.66
CA ARG A 138 6.56 -5.04 2.96
C ARG A 138 5.07 -5.38 3.11
N GLY A 139 4.47 -5.96 2.09
CA GLY A 139 3.10 -6.45 2.14
C GLY A 139 2.10 -5.61 1.34
N PRO A 140 0.79 -5.83 1.53
CA PRO A 140 -0.21 -5.46 0.54
C PRO A 140 -0.64 -3.98 0.54
N ALA A 141 -0.33 -3.18 1.57
CA ALA A 141 -0.85 -1.80 1.66
C ALA A 141 0.22 -0.72 1.97
N PRO A 142 1.39 -0.73 1.32
CA PRO A 142 2.50 0.16 1.67
C PRO A 142 2.17 1.65 1.59
N ILE A 143 1.43 2.09 0.57
CA ILE A 143 1.05 3.49 0.37
C ILE A 143 0.22 4.00 1.56
N PHE A 144 -0.77 3.21 2.00
CA PHE A 144 -1.61 3.56 3.14
C PHE A 144 -0.81 3.67 4.42
N HIS A 145 0.08 2.71 4.69
CA HIS A 145 0.90 2.72 5.91
C HIS A 145 1.95 3.84 5.91
N THR A 146 2.49 4.18 4.74
CA THR A 146 3.38 5.34 4.56
C THR A 146 2.67 6.62 5.01
N VAL A 147 1.45 6.87 4.52
CA VAL A 147 0.66 8.05 4.90
C VAL A 147 0.23 7.98 6.37
N LEU A 148 -0.20 6.80 6.84
CA LEU A 148 -0.68 6.58 8.21
C LEU A 148 0.40 6.88 9.26
N GLN A 149 1.65 6.51 9.00
CA GLN A 149 2.77 6.80 9.90
C GLN A 149 3.32 8.23 9.74
N GLY A 150 2.82 9.01 8.79
CA GLY A 150 3.32 10.35 8.53
C GLY A 150 4.76 10.36 7.99
N ASP A 151 5.15 9.32 7.26
CA ASP A 151 6.48 9.26 6.62
C ASP A 151 6.68 10.49 5.72
N GLN A 152 7.87 11.09 5.78
CA GLN A 152 8.23 12.24 4.93
C GLN A 152 8.93 11.80 3.64
N LEU A 153 9.43 10.56 3.61
CA LEU A 153 10.15 9.98 2.49
C LEU A 153 9.58 8.58 2.21
N THR A 154 9.27 8.33 0.95
CA THR A 154 8.91 6.99 0.44
C THR A 154 9.59 6.78 -0.91
N GLY A 155 9.08 5.88 -1.73
CA GLY A 155 9.62 5.62 -3.05
C GLY A 155 9.00 4.41 -3.70
N VAL A 156 9.64 3.97 -4.77
CA VAL A 156 9.30 2.72 -5.45
C VAL A 156 10.52 1.82 -5.45
N THR A 157 10.27 0.51 -5.36
CA THR A 157 11.30 -0.52 -5.51
C THR A 157 10.89 -1.49 -6.63
N VAL A 158 11.79 -1.74 -7.58
CA VAL A 158 11.70 -2.90 -8.48
C VAL A 158 12.62 -3.99 -7.92
N MET A 159 12.05 -5.16 -7.64
CA MET A 159 12.76 -6.30 -7.07
C MET A 159 12.44 -7.59 -7.84
N GLN A 160 13.26 -8.63 -7.65
CA GLN A 160 12.86 -9.98 -8.03
C GLN A 160 11.99 -10.58 -6.92
N ILE A 161 10.94 -11.31 -7.27
CA ILE A 161 10.13 -12.01 -6.26
C ILE A 161 10.81 -13.31 -5.82
N ARG A 162 10.47 -13.77 -4.62
CA ARG A 162 10.83 -15.09 -4.10
C ARG A 162 9.55 -15.92 -3.91
N PRO A 163 9.63 -17.25 -4.03
CA PRO A 163 8.50 -18.10 -3.67
C PRO A 163 8.14 -17.99 -2.18
N HIS A 164 6.89 -18.27 -1.83
CA HIS A 164 6.35 -18.38 -0.45
C HIS A 164 6.31 -17.11 0.42
N ARG A 165 6.98 -16.02 0.03
CA ARG A 165 7.02 -14.77 0.83
C ARG A 165 6.85 -13.54 -0.06
N PHE A 166 6.01 -12.61 0.39
CA PHE A 166 5.85 -11.30 -0.25
C PHE A 166 7.03 -10.38 0.07
N ASP A 167 7.49 -9.66 -0.95
CA ASP A 167 8.35 -8.48 -0.84
C ASP A 167 9.69 -8.65 -0.09
N VAL A 168 10.25 -9.86 -0.10
CA VAL A 168 11.55 -10.19 0.52
C VAL A 168 12.69 -10.40 -0.47
N GLY A 169 12.41 -10.36 -1.77
CA GLY A 169 13.43 -10.68 -2.77
C GLY A 169 14.38 -9.53 -3.06
N PRO A 170 15.49 -9.80 -3.78
CA PRO A 170 16.55 -8.83 -3.97
C PRO A 170 16.09 -7.63 -4.82
N ILE A 171 16.55 -6.45 -4.43
CA ILE A 171 16.27 -5.16 -5.06
C ILE A 171 17.15 -5.00 -6.31
N LEU A 172 16.53 -4.60 -7.42
CA LEU A 172 17.20 -4.28 -8.69
C LEU A 172 17.36 -2.77 -8.87
N SER A 173 16.29 -2.04 -8.60
CA SER A 173 16.23 -0.58 -8.70
C SER A 173 15.35 -0.04 -7.57
N GLN A 174 15.70 1.12 -7.05
CA GLN A 174 14.92 1.81 -6.03
C GLN A 174 15.08 3.31 -6.23
N GLU A 175 13.98 4.04 -6.12
CA GLU A 175 13.95 5.48 -6.27
C GLU A 175 13.12 6.11 -5.16
N SER A 176 13.69 7.11 -4.49
CA SER A 176 13.02 7.84 -3.41
C SER A 176 12.10 8.95 -3.92
N TYR A 177 11.10 9.27 -3.13
CA TYR A 177 10.16 10.36 -3.35
C TYR A 177 9.92 11.10 -2.04
N GLN A 178 10.18 12.40 -2.04
CA GLN A 178 9.86 13.28 -0.92
C GLN A 178 8.36 13.53 -0.91
N ILE A 179 7.70 13.15 0.18
CA ILE A 179 6.26 13.26 0.31
C ILE A 179 5.90 14.73 0.53
N GLN A 180 4.98 15.24 -0.28
CA GLN A 180 4.42 16.57 -0.11
C GLN A 180 3.52 16.62 1.13
N THR A 181 3.52 17.76 1.82
CA THR A 181 2.65 18.01 2.96
C THR A 181 1.19 17.84 2.53
N GLN A 182 0.40 17.14 3.34
CA GLN A 182 -1.04 16.88 3.12
C GLN A 182 -1.43 15.92 1.98
N VAL A 183 -0.48 15.22 1.35
CA VAL A 183 -0.86 14.20 0.36
C VAL A 183 -1.74 13.10 0.97
N THR A 184 -2.79 12.72 0.25
CA THR A 184 -3.62 11.57 0.57
C THR A 184 -3.00 10.27 0.04
N ALA A 185 -3.46 9.12 0.53
CA ALA A 185 -2.98 7.82 0.02
C ALA A 185 -3.35 7.60 -1.45
N ASP A 186 -4.48 8.13 -1.92
CA ASP A 186 -4.88 7.99 -3.32
C ASP A 186 -3.96 8.81 -4.23
N GLU A 187 -3.72 10.09 -3.91
CA GLU A 187 -2.79 10.96 -4.66
C GLU A 187 -1.35 10.41 -4.64
N LEU A 188 -0.88 9.95 -3.46
CA LEU A 188 0.44 9.32 -3.36
C LEU A 188 0.51 8.04 -4.20
N GLY A 189 -0.57 7.27 -4.25
CA GLY A 189 -0.68 6.08 -5.09
C GLY A 189 -0.53 6.41 -6.57
N ASP A 190 -1.22 7.44 -7.07
CA ASP A 190 -1.13 7.88 -8.46
C ASP A 190 0.29 8.34 -8.83
N ILE A 191 0.93 9.11 -7.94
CA ILE A 191 2.32 9.57 -8.13
C ILE A 191 3.29 8.39 -8.20
N LEU A 192 3.19 7.46 -7.25
CA LEU A 192 4.08 6.29 -7.20
C LEU A 192 3.80 5.28 -8.31
N ALA A 193 2.58 5.21 -8.84
CA ALA A 193 2.25 4.34 -9.97
C ALA A 193 3.02 4.77 -11.23
N VAL A 194 3.00 6.07 -11.54
CA VAL A 194 3.73 6.63 -12.69
C VAL A 194 5.24 6.47 -12.52
N LYS A 195 5.78 6.80 -11.34
CA LYS A 195 7.22 6.63 -11.06
C LYS A 195 7.63 5.16 -11.16
N GLY A 196 6.82 4.25 -10.63
CA GLY A 196 7.08 2.82 -10.68
C GLY A 196 7.04 2.25 -12.09
N ALA A 197 6.10 2.70 -12.92
CA ALA A 197 6.00 2.33 -14.32
C ALA A 197 7.26 2.73 -15.11
N GLN A 198 7.74 3.95 -14.92
CA GLN A 198 8.95 4.44 -15.58
C GLN A 198 10.19 3.67 -15.11
N MET A 199 10.36 3.50 -13.79
CA MET A 199 11.48 2.76 -13.22
C MET A 199 11.49 1.28 -13.64
N LEU A 200 10.32 0.67 -13.84
CA LEU A 200 10.20 -0.67 -14.40
C LEU A 200 10.75 -0.72 -15.83
N LEU A 201 10.33 0.20 -16.71
CA LEU A 201 10.81 0.24 -18.09
C LEU A 201 12.34 0.42 -18.14
N ASP A 202 12.89 1.32 -17.34
CA ASP A 202 14.33 1.56 -17.29
C ASP A 202 15.11 0.38 -16.69
N THR A 203 14.48 -0.37 -15.78
CA THR A 203 15.02 -1.64 -15.29
C THR A 203 15.03 -2.70 -16.38
N LEU A 204 13.98 -2.79 -17.21
CA LEU A 204 13.93 -3.73 -18.33
C LEU A 204 14.95 -3.38 -19.43
N LYS A 205 15.17 -2.10 -19.74
CA LYS A 205 16.24 -1.66 -20.66
C LYS A 205 17.62 -2.20 -20.26
N ASN A 206 17.89 -2.26 -18.96
CA ASN A 206 19.19 -2.64 -18.39
C ASN A 206 19.15 -3.94 -17.58
N LEU A 207 18.20 -4.84 -17.90
CA LEU A 207 17.82 -5.95 -17.02
C LEU A 207 19.00 -6.85 -16.61
N CYS A 208 19.85 -7.25 -17.55
CA CYS A 208 20.99 -8.12 -17.28
C CYS A 208 22.00 -7.49 -16.31
N GLU A 209 22.25 -6.19 -16.44
CA GLU A 209 23.13 -5.46 -15.53
C GLU A 209 22.49 -5.33 -14.14
N LYS A 210 21.21 -4.95 -14.08
CA LYS A 210 20.45 -4.81 -12.83
C LYS A 210 20.37 -6.14 -12.07
N LEU A 211 20.19 -7.26 -12.78
CA LEU A 211 20.20 -8.60 -12.20
C LEU A 211 21.57 -9.00 -11.65
N ARG A 212 22.65 -8.62 -12.34
CA ARG A 212 24.03 -8.86 -11.88
C ARG A 212 24.35 -8.08 -10.61
N ASN A 213 23.83 -6.86 -10.51
CA ASN A 213 24.10 -5.91 -9.42
C ASN A 213 23.01 -5.88 -8.33
N LYS A 214 22.05 -6.83 -8.36
CA LYS A 214 20.94 -6.87 -7.40
C LYS A 214 21.43 -7.01 -5.97
N LYS A 215 20.73 -6.37 -5.04
CA LYS A 215 21.07 -6.34 -3.61
C LYS A 215 20.04 -7.10 -2.79
N GLU A 216 20.46 -8.05 -1.97
CA GLU A 216 19.56 -8.68 -1.01
C GLU A 216 19.10 -7.64 0.02
N GLN A 217 17.83 -7.73 0.43
CA GLN A 217 17.27 -6.80 1.40
C GLN A 217 17.87 -7.00 2.79
N SER A 218 18.14 -5.91 3.50
CA SER A 218 18.49 -5.96 4.92
C SER A 218 17.33 -6.50 5.76
N THR A 219 17.65 -7.15 6.88
CA THR A 219 16.69 -7.44 7.94
C THR A 219 16.44 -6.21 8.82
N THR A 220 17.45 -5.35 8.97
CA THR A 220 17.34 -4.07 9.69
C THR A 220 16.45 -3.10 8.91
N GLY A 221 15.50 -2.47 9.60
CA GLY A 221 14.55 -1.52 9.01
C GLY A 221 13.36 -2.15 8.29
N ALA A 222 13.24 -3.49 8.30
CA ALA A 222 12.08 -4.18 7.73
C ALA A 222 10.81 -3.90 8.55
N THR A 223 9.78 -3.39 7.89
CA THR A 223 8.44 -3.20 8.49
C THR A 223 7.37 -3.79 7.58
N PHE A 224 6.16 -3.97 8.11
CA PHE A 224 5.06 -4.60 7.39
C PHE A 224 3.86 -3.67 7.25
N ALA A 225 3.23 -3.69 6.09
CA ALA A 225 2.06 -2.91 5.72
C ALA A 225 0.89 -3.87 5.45
N PRO A 226 0.25 -4.42 6.50
CA PRO A 226 -0.88 -5.33 6.35
C PRO A 226 -2.08 -4.64 5.70
N LYS A 227 -3.01 -5.44 5.17
CA LYS A 227 -4.22 -4.94 4.50
C LYS A 227 -5.01 -4.01 5.41
N ILE A 228 -5.42 -2.86 4.89
CA ILE A 228 -6.27 -1.90 5.60
C ILE A 228 -7.64 -2.53 5.87
N SER A 229 -8.05 -2.52 7.13
CA SER A 229 -9.36 -2.98 7.58
C SER A 229 -10.21 -1.79 8.02
N THR A 230 -11.53 -1.98 8.05
CA THR A 230 -12.44 -0.95 8.55
C THR A 230 -12.20 -0.65 10.03
N SER A 231 -11.68 -1.59 10.83
CA SER A 231 -11.42 -1.37 12.26
C SER A 231 -10.47 -0.19 12.53
N LEU A 232 -9.54 0.13 11.61
CA LEU A 232 -8.65 1.28 11.73
C LEU A 232 -9.37 2.64 11.75
N SER A 233 -10.61 2.71 11.25
CA SER A 233 -11.37 3.97 11.23
C SER A 233 -11.90 4.42 12.58
N TRP A 234 -11.84 3.58 13.61
CA TRP A 234 -12.27 3.98 14.96
C TRP A 234 -11.27 4.94 15.58
N LEU A 235 -11.77 6.13 15.95
CA LEU A 235 -10.97 7.11 16.67
C LEU A 235 -10.89 6.76 18.15
N VAL A 236 -9.70 6.97 18.70
CA VAL A 236 -9.36 6.88 20.12
C VAL A 236 -8.87 8.25 20.56
N TRP A 237 -9.81 9.11 20.93
CA TRP A 237 -9.59 10.53 21.16
C TRP A 237 -8.53 10.81 22.24
N GLU A 238 -8.45 9.95 23.25
CA GLU A 238 -7.54 10.05 24.38
C GLU A 238 -6.09 9.76 24.00
N GLU A 239 -5.88 8.94 22.97
CA GLU A 239 -4.56 8.45 22.58
C GLU A 239 -4.01 9.15 21.33
N GLN A 240 -4.90 9.54 20.43
CA GLN A 240 -4.52 10.07 19.12
C GLN A 240 -4.32 11.59 19.15
N THR A 241 -3.18 12.02 18.61
CA THR A 241 -2.89 13.43 18.37
C THR A 241 -3.62 13.97 17.14
N THR A 242 -3.69 15.30 17.02
CA THR A 242 -4.17 15.99 15.82
C THR A 242 -3.45 15.50 14.55
N LEU A 243 -2.12 15.32 14.61
CA LEU A 243 -1.33 14.76 13.51
C LEU A 243 -1.69 13.30 13.19
N GLN A 244 -1.89 12.45 14.19
CA GLN A 244 -2.26 11.04 13.95
C GLN A 244 -3.65 10.91 13.32
N ILE A 245 -4.62 11.73 13.75
CA ILE A 245 -5.95 11.78 13.14
C ILE A 245 -5.87 12.31 11.70
N ASP A 246 -5.03 13.31 11.45
CA ASP A 246 -4.77 13.84 10.11
C ASP A 246 -4.18 12.78 9.18
N CYS A 247 -3.10 12.11 9.59
CA CYS A 247 -2.51 10.99 8.84
C CYS A 247 -3.52 9.87 8.59
N LEU A 248 -4.33 9.50 9.59
CA LEU A 248 -5.38 8.50 9.44
C LEU A 248 -6.43 8.94 8.41
N SER A 249 -6.91 10.19 8.50
CA SER A 249 -7.88 10.75 7.56
C SER A 249 -7.33 10.76 6.13
N ARG A 250 -6.09 11.20 5.93
CA ARG A 250 -5.44 11.21 4.60
C ARG A 250 -5.15 9.81 4.08
N ALA A 251 -4.88 8.85 4.96
CA ALA A 251 -4.62 7.47 4.57
C ALA A 251 -5.91 6.76 4.13
N ILE A 252 -7.00 6.83 4.91
CA ILE A 252 -8.17 5.96 4.67
C ILE A 252 -9.49 6.71 4.42
N GLY A 253 -9.54 8.02 4.66
CA GLY A 253 -10.79 8.79 4.75
C GLY A 253 -11.62 8.84 3.46
N SER A 254 -10.97 8.75 2.29
CA SER A 254 -11.65 8.67 0.99
C SER A 254 -12.45 7.38 0.79
N ARG A 255 -12.05 6.29 1.48
CA ARG A 255 -12.60 4.94 1.30
C ARG A 255 -13.39 4.47 2.53
N ILE A 256 -12.93 4.85 3.71
CA ILE A 256 -13.45 4.40 5.00
C ILE A 256 -13.62 5.63 5.90
N PRO A 257 -14.86 6.12 6.08
CA PRO A 257 -15.14 7.22 7.00
C PRO A 257 -14.66 6.92 8.42
N LEU A 258 -14.07 7.92 9.08
CA LEU A 258 -13.69 7.83 10.49
C LEU A 258 -14.93 7.62 11.36
N ARG A 259 -14.77 6.91 12.47
CA ARG A 259 -15.88 6.46 13.33
C ARG A 259 -15.63 6.81 14.78
N THR A 260 -16.71 7.21 15.42
CA THR A 260 -16.80 7.45 16.86
C THR A 260 -18.16 6.97 17.36
N LEU A 261 -18.37 6.98 18.67
CA LEU A 261 -19.68 6.72 19.28
C LEU A 261 -20.33 8.04 19.72
N TRP A 262 -21.63 8.14 19.47
CA TRP A 262 -22.51 9.20 19.98
C TRP A 262 -23.75 8.55 20.59
N MET A 263 -23.99 8.77 21.89
CA MET A 263 -25.11 8.17 22.63
C MET A 263 -25.25 6.66 22.40
N GLY A 264 -24.13 5.93 22.47
CA GLY A 264 -24.07 4.48 22.26
C GLY A 264 -24.23 4.01 20.82
N ARG A 265 -24.36 4.92 19.84
CA ARG A 265 -24.50 4.59 18.41
C ARG A 265 -23.27 4.99 17.62
N THR A 266 -22.95 4.21 16.60
CA THR A 266 -21.87 4.55 15.66
C THR A 266 -22.22 5.81 14.88
N LEU A 267 -21.34 6.81 14.98
CA LEU A 267 -21.36 8.02 14.19
C LEU A 267 -20.16 8.00 13.24
N LYS A 268 -20.41 8.15 11.94
CA LYS A 268 -19.35 8.35 10.94
C LYS A 268 -19.08 9.84 10.82
N LEU A 269 -17.81 10.22 10.91
CA LEU A 269 -17.32 11.58 10.75
C LEU A 269 -16.90 11.79 9.30
N LEU A 270 -17.36 12.87 8.69
CA LEU A 270 -17.19 13.15 7.28
C LEU A 270 -16.62 14.56 7.09
N ASP A 271 -16.07 14.83 5.91
CA ASP A 271 -15.54 16.14 5.52
C ASP A 271 -14.57 16.70 6.58
N TYR A 272 -13.53 15.93 6.87
CA TYR A 272 -12.47 16.31 7.79
C TYR A 272 -11.80 17.60 7.32
N VAL A 273 -11.56 18.54 8.24
CA VAL A 273 -10.94 19.85 7.93
C VAL A 273 -9.55 20.03 8.52
N GLY A 274 -8.99 19.01 9.18
CA GLY A 274 -7.70 19.14 9.84
C GLY A 274 -7.79 19.69 11.26
N LYS A 275 -6.63 20.10 11.77
CA LYS A 275 -6.48 20.80 13.04
C LYS A 275 -7.26 22.12 12.98
N CYS A 276 -8.06 22.40 14.01
CA CYS A 276 -8.76 23.67 14.15
C CYS A 276 -8.44 24.32 15.49
N HIS A 277 -8.64 25.64 15.59
CA HIS A 277 -8.57 26.35 16.86
C HIS A 277 -9.98 26.39 17.44
N SER A 278 -10.12 25.92 18.68
CA SER A 278 -11.36 26.07 19.42
C SER A 278 -11.14 27.14 20.47
N VAL A 279 -11.94 28.22 20.43
CA VAL A 279 -12.04 29.16 21.54
C VAL A 279 -12.87 28.45 22.60
N VAL A 280 -12.18 27.93 23.61
CA VAL A 280 -12.84 27.34 24.77
C VAL A 280 -13.65 28.47 25.44
N PRO A 281 -14.96 28.34 25.62
CA PRO A 281 -15.72 29.33 26.38
C PRO A 281 -15.13 29.41 27.79
N ASP A 282 -14.82 30.61 28.27
CA ASP A 282 -14.34 30.84 29.63
C ASP A 282 -15.35 30.26 30.62
N GLY A 283 -14.95 29.18 31.30
CA GLY A 283 -15.81 28.44 32.20
C GLY A 283 -15.12 27.16 32.70
N SER A 284 -15.21 26.95 34.01
CA SER A 284 -14.58 25.92 34.85
C SER A 284 -14.93 24.45 34.51
N ALA A 285 -15.09 24.09 33.24
CA ALA A 285 -15.35 22.72 32.84
C ALA A 285 -14.06 22.02 32.40
N THR A 286 -13.80 20.84 32.97
CA THR A 286 -12.76 19.92 32.54
C THR A 286 -13.05 19.42 31.13
N LEU A 287 -12.35 20.00 30.15
CA LEU A 287 -12.39 19.55 28.75
C LEU A 287 -11.62 18.24 28.58
N VAL A 288 -12.35 17.18 28.27
CA VAL A 288 -11.78 15.85 28.04
C VAL A 288 -11.64 15.57 26.54
N PRO A 289 -10.72 14.68 26.12
CA PRO A 289 -10.75 14.16 24.77
C PRO A 289 -12.14 13.61 24.39
N GLY A 290 -12.57 13.88 23.17
CA GLY A 290 -13.92 13.61 22.69
C GLY A 290 -14.91 14.76 22.89
N SER A 291 -14.63 15.77 23.74
CA SER A 291 -15.49 16.95 23.84
C SER A 291 -15.72 17.61 22.48
N VAL A 292 -16.98 17.84 22.12
CA VAL A 292 -17.37 18.39 20.81
C VAL A 292 -18.08 19.74 20.94
N PHE A 293 -17.65 20.70 20.13
CA PHE A 293 -18.25 22.02 19.99
C PHE A 293 -18.66 22.30 18.56
N TYR A 294 -19.73 23.07 18.38
CA TYR A 294 -20.11 23.59 17.08
C TYR A 294 -19.54 25.01 16.91
N LEU A 295 -18.65 25.19 15.94
CA LEU A 295 -18.12 26.50 15.57
C LEU A 295 -18.98 27.07 14.45
N ARG A 296 -19.81 28.07 14.81
CA ARG A 296 -20.83 28.65 13.91
C ARG A 296 -20.22 29.34 12.70
N GLU A 297 -19.15 30.12 12.90
CA GLU A 297 -18.52 30.92 11.85
C GLU A 297 -17.95 30.07 10.71
N SER A 298 -17.31 28.96 11.05
CA SER A 298 -16.69 28.03 10.10
C SER A 298 -17.59 26.86 9.71
N ASN A 299 -18.75 26.73 10.36
CA ASN A 299 -19.70 25.64 10.24
C ASN A 299 -19.06 24.25 10.38
N ILE A 300 -18.32 24.04 11.48
CA ILE A 300 -17.64 22.77 11.77
C ILE A 300 -17.96 22.25 13.17
N LEU A 301 -17.93 20.93 13.32
CA LEU A 301 -17.83 20.27 14.62
C LEU A 301 -16.35 20.18 14.98
N SER A 302 -15.94 20.91 16.01
CA SER A 302 -14.60 20.85 16.60
C SER A 302 -14.59 19.82 17.72
N VAL A 303 -13.71 18.82 17.63
CA VAL A 303 -13.61 17.71 18.58
C VAL A 303 -12.22 17.70 19.21
N ARG A 304 -12.16 17.65 20.54
CA ARG A 304 -10.91 17.57 21.29
C ARG A 304 -10.29 16.19 21.13
N CYS A 305 -9.01 16.13 20.86
CA CYS A 305 -8.21 14.91 20.95
C CYS A 305 -7.08 15.10 21.97
N LYS A 306 -6.11 14.18 22.01
CA LYS A 306 -5.04 14.15 23.01
C LYS A 306 -4.29 15.47 23.18
N ASP A 307 -3.96 16.14 22.08
CA ASP A 307 -3.06 17.30 22.05
C ASP A 307 -3.67 18.55 21.38
N GLY A 308 -4.95 18.53 21.04
CA GLY A 308 -5.58 19.64 20.34
C GLY A 308 -7.01 19.40 19.91
N TRP A 309 -7.40 20.06 18.82
CA TRP A 309 -8.74 20.01 18.26
C TRP A 309 -8.69 19.71 16.77
N VAL A 310 -9.63 18.90 16.31
CA VAL A 310 -9.83 18.58 14.89
C VAL A 310 -11.25 18.87 14.46
N GLY A 311 -11.46 19.20 13.19
CA GLY A 311 -12.78 19.60 12.69
C GLY A 311 -13.39 18.65 11.66
N PHE A 312 -14.73 18.63 11.63
CA PHE A 312 -15.54 17.92 10.64
C PHE A 312 -16.72 18.77 10.18
N ARG A 313 -17.03 18.83 8.87
CA ARG A 313 -18.17 19.61 8.36
C ARG A 313 -19.50 18.85 8.37
N SER A 314 -19.45 17.51 8.36
CA SER A 314 -20.66 16.71 8.41
C SER A 314 -20.45 15.39 9.12
N VAL A 315 -21.56 14.76 9.49
CA VAL A 315 -21.59 13.44 10.12
C VAL A 315 -22.66 12.58 9.49
N LEU A 316 -22.52 11.28 9.61
CA LEU A 316 -23.51 10.30 9.18
C LEU A 316 -23.89 9.42 10.36
N LEU A 317 -25.15 9.59 10.81
CA LEU A 317 -25.78 8.76 11.83
C LEU A 317 -26.84 7.84 11.19
N LYS A 318 -28.01 8.39 10.86
CA LYS A 318 -29.05 7.74 10.03
C LYS A 318 -29.07 8.30 8.62
N LYS A 319 -28.83 9.60 8.50
CA LYS A 319 -28.64 10.36 7.26
C LYS A 319 -27.42 11.25 7.43
N ARG A 320 -26.90 11.77 6.31
CA ARG A 320 -25.87 12.80 6.36
C ARG A 320 -26.46 14.08 6.96
N LEU A 321 -25.75 14.68 7.91
CA LEU A 321 -26.13 15.89 8.63
C LEU A 321 -24.97 16.87 8.57
N THR A 322 -25.22 18.13 8.23
CA THR A 322 -24.21 19.18 8.38
C THR A 322 -23.87 19.39 9.85
N ALA A 323 -22.75 20.05 10.14
CA ALA A 323 -22.39 20.45 11.50
C ALA A 323 -23.54 21.25 12.17
N ALA A 324 -24.17 22.17 11.44
CA ALA A 324 -25.33 22.93 11.90
C ALA A 324 -26.55 22.04 12.21
N ASP A 325 -26.89 21.10 11.32
CA ASP A 325 -28.03 20.19 11.52
C ASP A 325 -27.81 19.28 12.73
N PHE A 326 -26.59 18.76 12.87
CA PHE A 326 -26.22 17.94 14.01
C PHE A 326 -26.26 18.75 15.30
N TYR A 327 -25.79 19.99 15.29
CA TYR A 327 -25.90 20.89 16.43
C TYR A 327 -27.35 21.14 16.85
N ASN A 328 -28.19 21.57 15.92
CA ASN A 328 -29.59 21.92 16.20
C ASN A 328 -30.42 20.71 16.64
N GLY A 329 -30.17 19.54 16.05
CA GLY A 329 -30.93 18.32 16.33
C GLY A 329 -30.43 17.49 17.51
N TYR A 330 -29.13 17.56 17.85
CA TYR A 330 -28.51 16.65 18.81
C TYR A 330 -27.68 17.35 19.88
N LEU A 331 -26.80 18.30 19.54
CA LEU A 331 -25.93 18.93 20.55
C LEU A 331 -26.68 19.92 21.43
N HIS A 332 -27.43 20.85 20.84
CA HIS A 332 -28.15 21.91 21.55
C HIS A 332 -29.22 21.38 22.50
N GLN A 333 -29.89 20.29 22.12
CA GLN A 333 -30.92 19.66 22.95
C GLN A 333 -30.31 18.96 24.18
N ASN A 334 -29.16 18.30 24.03
CA ASN A 334 -28.48 17.62 25.13
C ASN A 334 -27.87 18.58 26.15
N LEU A 335 -27.37 19.74 25.69
CA LEU A 335 -26.91 20.81 26.58
C LEU A 335 -28.04 21.38 27.45
N LYS A 336 -29.30 21.32 26.98
CA LYS A 336 -30.47 21.78 27.74
C LYS A 336 -31.03 20.73 28.71
N SER A 337 -30.90 19.45 28.43
CA SER A 337 -31.44 18.37 29.27
C SER A 337 -30.56 18.00 30.46
N CYS A 338 -29.28 18.38 30.44
CA CYS A 338 -28.33 18.05 31.50
C CYS A 338 -28.08 19.28 32.39
N SER A 339 -28.95 19.49 33.39
CA SER A 339 -28.87 20.59 34.36
C SER A 339 -27.88 20.32 35.51
N GLY A 340 -26.61 20.05 35.17
CA GLY A 340 -25.51 19.91 36.13
C GLY A 340 -24.21 20.54 35.60
N PRO A 341 -23.26 20.95 36.46
CA PRO A 341 -22.12 21.82 36.12
C PRO A 341 -21.02 21.17 35.25
N SER A 342 -21.29 20.10 34.51
CA SER A 342 -20.29 19.38 33.70
C SER A 342 -20.82 18.73 32.41
N ALA A 343 -22.01 19.12 31.94
CA ALA A 343 -22.62 18.43 30.80
C ALA A 343 -22.15 18.97 29.44
N HIS A 344 -20.95 18.59 29.01
CA HIS A 344 -20.54 18.77 27.62
C HIS A 344 -20.89 17.55 26.78
N ALA A 345 -21.26 17.78 25.53
CA ALA A 345 -21.40 16.71 24.56
C ALA A 345 -20.03 16.08 24.27
N VAL A 346 -19.94 14.76 24.39
CA VAL A 346 -18.69 14.00 24.18
C VAL A 346 -18.92 12.92 23.14
N PHE A 347 -18.03 12.89 22.14
CA PHE A 347 -17.81 11.75 21.26
C PHE A 347 -16.95 10.74 21.97
N VAL A 348 -17.44 9.50 22.04
CA VAL A 348 -16.76 8.43 22.78
C VAL A 348 -15.91 7.62 21.80
N SER A 349 -14.68 7.34 22.21
CA SER A 349 -13.75 6.50 21.46
C SER A 349 -14.33 5.14 21.12
N GLY A 350 -13.99 4.63 19.94
CA GLY A 350 -14.31 3.25 19.60
C GLY A 350 -13.58 2.30 20.55
N ARG A 351 -14.27 1.27 21.06
CA ARG A 351 -13.57 0.18 21.76
C ARG A 351 -12.60 -0.44 20.76
N THR A 352 -11.31 -0.20 20.92
CA THR A 352 -10.29 -1.01 20.29
C THR A 352 -10.49 -2.41 20.86
N GLY A 353 -11.00 -3.33 20.06
CA GLY A 353 -10.78 -4.74 20.35
C GLY A 353 -9.28 -4.90 20.51
N GLN A 354 -8.83 -5.35 21.68
CA GLN A 354 -7.45 -5.74 21.92
C GLN A 354 -6.99 -6.62 20.76
N ALA A 355 -6.22 -6.05 19.86
CA ALA A 355 -5.39 -6.78 18.93
C ALA A 355 -3.97 -6.37 19.29
N ASN A 356 -3.33 -7.23 20.08
CA ASN A 356 -1.93 -7.20 20.49
C ASN A 356 -1.01 -6.63 19.41
N HIS A 357 -0.67 -5.35 19.50
CA HIS A 357 0.45 -4.74 18.79
C HIS A 357 1.27 -3.91 19.77
N ASN A 358 1.73 -4.58 20.83
CA ASN A 358 2.98 -4.24 21.51
C ASN A 358 3.59 -5.53 22.10
N ASN A 359 4.92 -5.65 21.98
CA ASN A 359 5.79 -6.71 22.51
C ASN A 359 5.93 -8.03 21.71
N HIS A 360 6.55 -7.95 20.53
CA HIS A 360 7.51 -8.97 20.10
C HIS A 360 8.75 -8.31 19.46
N LEU A 361 9.46 -7.53 20.27
CA LEU A 361 10.87 -7.21 20.08
C LEU A 361 11.58 -7.71 21.34
N HIS A 362 12.70 -8.40 21.15
CA HIS A 362 13.48 -9.20 22.12
C HIS A 362 12.97 -10.62 22.42
N LYS A 363 13.30 -11.54 21.51
CA LYS A 363 14.02 -12.77 21.86
C LYS A 363 14.91 -13.15 20.67
N ALA A 364 16.11 -12.60 20.65
CA ALA A 364 17.21 -13.15 19.87
C ALA A 364 17.64 -14.44 20.59
N ASN A 365 17.43 -15.59 19.95
CA ASN A 365 18.04 -16.84 20.37
C ASN A 365 19.54 -16.75 20.03
N LEU A 366 20.34 -16.50 21.07
CA LEU A 366 21.75 -16.89 21.09
C LEU A 366 21.81 -18.43 21.15
N PRO A 367 22.64 -19.10 20.34
CA PRO A 367 22.93 -20.52 20.53
C PRO A 367 23.89 -20.69 21.70
N THR A 368 23.46 -21.41 22.73
CA THR A 368 24.35 -22.06 23.69
C THR A 368 24.92 -23.32 23.06
N THR A 369 26.27 -23.34 22.96
CA THR A 369 27.21 -24.49 22.94
C THR A 369 26.82 -25.76 22.21
#